data_AF-A0A5E4T708-F1
#
_entry.id   AF-A0A5E4T708-F1
#
_cell.length_a   1.000
_cell.length_b   1.000
_cell.length_c   1.000
_cell.angle_alpha   90.00
_cell.angle_beta   90.00
_cell.angle_gamma   90.00
#
_symmetry.space_group_name_H-M   'P 1'
#
loop_
_entity.id
_entity.type
_entity.pdbx_description
1 polymer ?
#
loop_
_entity_poly.entity_id
_entity_poly.type
_entity_poly.pdbx_seq_one_letter_code
_entity_poly.pdbx_strand_id
1 'polypeptide(L)'
;MAVSAAGTSINLIGNIPRRLDADTIRACASDVGKSELKLLWERIKDWFFGTHTVAAQNAIHTLASATSTSARMEALLDLTRYIEPSHRDKLQWCIGEGEDPYFKIGDCVIPAAPDWSARLPMHVNIVDMAQLLLCIRHNDAPLLSTFRQIEQDSLAMFAPRTSTLGDADEDTTSVNLDMAGQYLRTAPSLVAALEYIGLHGNDTRNDTSLRLGLQVAEEWRARHPHDAPGDPNADTDVAMGYMAQDVMILVTDMFHERREANQRQSGTSGMR
;
A
#
# COMPACT_ATOMS: atom_id res chain seq x y z
N MET A 1 -43.29 51.26 -38.79
CA MET A 1 -42.06 50.52 -39.10
C MET A 1 -40.95 51.53 -39.35
N ALA A 2 -39.83 51.39 -38.63
CA ALA A 2 -38.46 51.87 -38.88
C ALA A 2 -37.84 52.28 -37.52
N VAL A 3 -37.17 51.33 -36.89
CA VAL A 3 -36.32 51.52 -35.71
C VAL A 3 -34.95 51.96 -36.23
N SER A 4 -34.41 53.07 -35.73
CA SER A 4 -33.00 53.43 -35.92
C SER A 4 -32.35 53.55 -34.55
N ALA A 5 -31.51 52.56 -34.25
CA ALA A 5 -30.68 52.49 -33.07
C ALA A 5 -29.36 53.22 -33.34
N ALA A 6 -29.00 54.16 -32.47
CA ALA A 6 -27.70 54.80 -32.47
C ALA A 6 -27.07 54.70 -31.07
N GLY A 7 -26.16 53.74 -30.95
CA GLY A 7 -24.90 53.83 -30.22
C GLY A 7 -24.93 54.17 -28.73
N THR A 8 -25.00 53.14 -27.88
CA THR A 8 -24.38 53.21 -26.55
C THR A 8 -23.04 52.49 -26.61
N SER A 9 -21.98 53.29 -26.63
CA SER A 9 -20.58 52.85 -26.55
C SER A 9 -20.34 52.00 -25.31
N ILE A 10 -19.87 50.77 -25.50
CA ILE A 10 -19.34 49.93 -24.42
C ILE A 10 -17.99 50.52 -24.00
N ASN A 11 -18.00 51.32 -22.93
CA ASN A 11 -16.77 51.73 -22.25
C ASN A 11 -16.23 50.54 -21.46
N LEU A 12 -15.28 49.80 -22.04
CA LEU A 12 -14.46 48.81 -21.36
C LEU A 12 -13.41 49.52 -20.49
N ILE A 13 -13.83 50.14 -19.39
CA ILE A 13 -12.93 50.49 -18.28
C ILE A 13 -12.83 49.25 -17.39
N GLY A 14 -12.05 48.29 -17.84
CA GLY A 14 -11.76 47.05 -17.12
C GLY A 14 -10.51 47.18 -16.26
N ASN A 15 -10.57 47.94 -15.17
CA ASN A 15 -9.59 47.82 -14.09
C ASN A 15 -10.28 47.21 -12.87
N ILE A 16 -10.63 45.92 -12.99
CA ILE A 16 -11.00 45.11 -11.83
C ILE A 16 -9.71 44.37 -11.45
N PRO A 17 -9.07 44.67 -10.31
CA PRO A 17 -8.06 43.78 -9.77
C PRO A 17 -8.80 42.50 -9.36
N ARG A 18 -8.89 41.52 -10.27
CA ARG A 18 -9.37 40.18 -9.96
C ARG A 18 -8.32 39.49 -9.10
N ARG A 19 -8.25 39.87 -7.82
CA ARG A 19 -7.74 38.95 -6.81
C ARG A 19 -8.82 37.89 -6.65
N LEU A 20 -8.56 36.72 -7.22
CA LEU A 20 -9.26 35.50 -6.86
C LEU A 20 -9.13 35.36 -5.34
N ASP A 21 -10.24 35.52 -4.65
CA ASP A 21 -10.30 35.36 -3.20
C ASP A 21 -9.93 33.92 -2.86
N ALA A 22 -9.20 33.72 -1.75
CA ALA A 22 -8.68 32.41 -1.36
C ALA A 22 -9.82 31.39 -1.18
N ASP A 23 -11.00 31.85 -0.75
CA ASP A 23 -12.18 31.02 -0.61
C ASP A 23 -12.79 30.65 -1.97
N THR A 24 -12.68 31.51 -2.98
CA THR A 24 -13.07 31.20 -4.37
C THR A 24 -12.10 30.21 -5.01
N ILE A 25 -10.80 30.33 -4.75
CA ILE A 25 -9.79 29.36 -5.20
C ILE A 25 -10.01 28.00 -4.52
N ARG A 26 -10.30 27.99 -3.21
CA ARG A 26 -10.62 26.77 -2.45
C ARG A 26 -11.92 26.14 -2.94
N ALA A 27 -12.94 26.94 -3.24
CA ALA A 27 -14.20 26.46 -3.82
C ALA A 27 -13.98 25.86 -5.21
N CYS A 28 -13.24 26.53 -6.10
CA CYS A 28 -12.90 26.00 -7.42
C CYS A 28 -12.03 24.73 -7.34
N ALA A 29 -11.05 24.68 -6.44
CA ALA A 29 -10.25 23.47 -6.21
C ALA A 29 -11.12 22.32 -5.68
N SER A 30 -12.10 22.62 -4.81
CA SER A 30 -13.05 21.61 -4.32
C SER A 30 -14.02 21.12 -5.41
N ASP A 31 -14.43 21.99 -6.34
CA ASP A 31 -15.28 21.60 -7.46
C ASP A 31 -14.50 20.81 -8.53
N VAL A 32 -13.24 21.17 -8.78
CA VAL A 32 -12.33 20.40 -9.63
C VAL A 32 -12.12 19.01 -9.02
N GLY A 33 -11.80 18.92 -7.73
CA GLY A 33 -11.65 17.63 -7.03
C GLY A 33 -12.93 16.79 -7.06
N LYS A 34 -14.12 17.38 -6.87
CA LYS A 34 -15.40 16.66 -7.01
C LYS A 34 -15.64 16.16 -8.43
N SER A 35 -15.29 16.96 -9.44
CA SER A 35 -15.45 16.57 -10.84
C SER A 35 -14.51 15.42 -11.24
N GLU A 36 -13.27 15.45 -10.77
CA GLU A 36 -12.29 14.38 -10.96
C GLU A 36 -12.71 13.10 -10.24
N LEU A 37 -13.20 13.20 -9.00
CA LEU A 37 -13.74 12.06 -8.26
C LEU A 37 -14.97 11.45 -8.94
N LYS A 38 -15.83 12.28 -9.54
CA LYS A 38 -16.98 11.79 -10.32
C LYS A 38 -16.53 11.06 -11.58
N LEU A 39 -15.55 11.60 -12.30
CA LEU A 39 -14.97 10.94 -13.48
C LEU A 39 -14.28 9.62 -13.11
N LEU A 40 -13.54 9.62 -12.00
CA LEU A 40 -12.94 8.41 -11.44
C LEU A 40 -14.02 7.37 -11.18
N TRP A 41 -15.06 7.73 -10.44
CA TRP A 41 -16.16 6.83 -10.12
C TRP A 41 -16.80 6.22 -11.37
N GLU A 42 -17.14 7.03 -12.38
CA GLU A 42 -17.74 6.51 -13.62
C GLU A 42 -16.85 5.48 -14.33
N ARG A 43 -15.52 5.59 -14.19
CA ARG A 43 -14.55 4.65 -14.76
C ARG A 43 -14.41 3.36 -13.96
N ILE A 44 -14.58 3.42 -12.64
CA ILE A 44 -14.26 2.30 -11.74
C ILE A 44 -15.49 1.68 -11.07
N LYS A 45 -16.69 2.24 -11.26
CA LYS A 45 -17.93 1.77 -10.60
C LYS A 45 -18.22 0.29 -10.81
N ASP A 46 -17.86 -0.24 -11.98
CA ASP A 46 -18.09 -1.65 -12.34
C ASP A 46 -17.11 -2.60 -11.63
N TRP A 47 -16.09 -2.07 -10.93
CA TRP A 47 -15.18 -2.90 -10.14
C TRP A 47 -15.74 -3.24 -8.76
N PHE A 48 -16.76 -2.53 -8.30
CA PHE A 48 -17.31 -2.68 -6.95
C PHE A 48 -18.61 -3.45 -6.98
N PHE A 49 -18.85 -4.22 -5.92
CA PHE A 49 -20.14 -4.87 -5.73
C PHE A 49 -21.26 -3.82 -5.71
N GLY A 50 -22.29 -4.00 -6.54
CA GLY A 50 -23.40 -3.06 -6.66
C GLY A 50 -24.09 -2.72 -5.33
N THR A 51 -24.07 -3.64 -4.37
CA THR A 51 -24.60 -3.48 -3.01
C THR A 51 -23.82 -2.48 -2.14
N HIS A 52 -22.57 -2.20 -2.48
CA HIS A 52 -21.66 -1.35 -1.71
C HIS A 52 -21.30 -0.03 -2.40
N THR A 53 -22.03 0.35 -3.46
CA THR A 53 -21.74 1.56 -4.26
C THR A 53 -21.58 2.84 -3.44
N VAL A 54 -22.54 3.14 -2.55
CA VAL A 54 -22.49 4.35 -1.70
C VAL A 54 -21.30 4.29 -0.72
N ALA A 55 -21.02 3.12 -0.15
CA ALA A 55 -19.91 2.93 0.78
C ALA A 55 -18.56 3.08 0.06
N ALA A 56 -18.42 2.54 -1.15
CA ALA A 56 -17.23 2.68 -1.98
C ALA A 56 -17.00 4.14 -2.40
N GLN A 57 -18.04 4.88 -2.81
CA GLN A 57 -17.91 6.31 -3.12
C GLN A 57 -17.42 7.10 -1.91
N ASN A 58 -17.98 6.84 -0.73
CA ASN A 58 -17.56 7.50 0.50
C ASN A 58 -16.11 7.17 0.84
N ALA A 59 -15.69 5.91 0.71
CA ALA A 59 -14.32 5.51 0.96
C ALA A 59 -13.33 6.14 -0.05
N ILE A 60 -13.67 6.21 -1.34
CA ILE A 60 -12.86 6.95 -2.35
C ILE A 60 -12.74 8.43 -1.97
N HIS A 61 -13.84 9.07 -1.57
CA HIS A 61 -13.82 10.46 -1.13
C HIS A 61 -12.95 10.67 0.11
N THR A 62 -13.08 9.80 1.11
CA THR A 62 -12.23 9.84 2.32
C THR A 62 -10.76 9.64 1.96
N LEU A 63 -10.44 8.68 1.09
CA LEU A 63 -9.07 8.42 0.65
C LEU A 63 -8.46 9.67 -0.02
N ALA A 64 -9.24 10.38 -0.84
CA ALA A 64 -8.77 11.57 -1.55
C ALA A 64 -8.70 12.85 -0.68
N SER A 65 -9.58 13.01 0.30
CA SER A 65 -9.76 14.27 1.03
C SER A 65 -9.29 14.27 2.48
N ALA A 66 -9.18 13.10 3.12
CA ALA A 66 -8.77 13.03 4.52
C ALA A 66 -7.36 13.59 4.69
N THR A 67 -7.13 14.32 5.78
CA THR A 67 -5.82 14.87 6.12
C THR A 67 -4.98 13.92 6.97
N SER A 68 -5.59 12.85 7.49
CA SER A 68 -4.92 11.88 8.32
C SER A 68 -4.59 10.58 7.59
N THR A 69 -3.39 10.07 7.81
CA THR A 69 -2.89 8.80 7.27
C THR A 69 -3.79 7.65 7.70
N SER A 70 -4.22 7.60 8.97
CA SER A 70 -5.06 6.50 9.47
C SER A 70 -6.41 6.47 8.77
N ALA A 71 -7.05 7.64 8.61
CA ALA A 71 -8.33 7.75 7.90
C ALA A 71 -8.22 7.34 6.41
N ARG A 72 -7.10 7.67 5.75
CA ARG A 72 -6.84 7.19 4.37
C ARG A 72 -6.64 5.68 4.31
N MET A 73 -5.92 5.12 5.28
CA MET A 73 -5.67 3.67 5.35
C MET A 73 -6.94 2.87 5.65
N GLU A 74 -7.78 3.35 6.57
CA GLU A 74 -9.10 2.78 6.83
C GLU A 74 -9.99 2.85 5.58
N ALA A 75 -9.95 3.96 4.85
CA ALA A 75 -10.67 4.08 3.59
C ALA A 75 -10.17 3.10 2.51
N LEU A 76 -8.86 2.86 2.43
CA LEU A 76 -8.30 1.82 1.54
C LEU A 76 -8.80 0.42 1.92
N LEU A 77 -8.80 0.09 3.21
CA LEU A 77 -9.31 -1.18 3.73
C LEU A 77 -10.81 -1.36 3.48
N ASP A 78 -11.60 -0.30 3.59
CA ASP A 78 -13.01 -0.37 3.23
C ASP A 78 -13.18 -0.62 1.72
N LEU A 79 -12.35 -0.01 0.87
CA LEU A 79 -12.36 -0.28 -0.57
C LEU A 79 -11.99 -1.73 -0.91
N THR A 80 -11.02 -2.35 -0.24
CA THR A 80 -10.65 -3.76 -0.49
C THR A 80 -11.79 -4.72 -0.16
N ARG A 81 -12.69 -4.34 0.76
CA ARG A 81 -13.89 -5.12 1.12
C ARG A 81 -15.04 -4.95 0.12
N TYR A 82 -15.13 -3.80 -0.56
CA TYR A 82 -16.22 -3.49 -1.49
C TYR A 82 -15.91 -3.80 -2.95
N ILE A 83 -14.64 -3.92 -3.30
CA ILE A 83 -14.19 -4.24 -4.65
C ILE A 83 -14.28 -5.75 -4.92
N GLU A 84 -14.63 -6.11 -6.16
CA GLU A 84 -14.62 -7.49 -6.60
C GLU A 84 -13.18 -8.06 -6.55
N PRO A 85 -13.00 -9.34 -6.17
CA PRO A 85 -11.67 -9.93 -6.00
C PRO A 85 -10.77 -9.82 -7.25
N SER A 86 -11.35 -9.94 -8.45
CA SER A 86 -10.66 -9.81 -9.75
C SER A 86 -10.09 -8.42 -10.03
N HIS A 87 -10.55 -7.39 -9.32
CA HIS A 87 -10.13 -6.01 -9.50
C HIS A 87 -9.31 -5.46 -8.32
N ARG A 88 -9.05 -6.28 -7.29
CA ARG A 88 -8.28 -5.86 -6.10
C ARG A 88 -6.85 -5.41 -6.42
N ASP A 89 -6.27 -5.87 -7.52
CA ASP A 89 -4.96 -5.44 -8.03
C ASP A 89 -4.92 -3.95 -8.45
N LYS A 90 -6.09 -3.35 -8.68
CA LYS A 90 -6.25 -1.92 -9.02
C LYS A 90 -6.12 -1.01 -7.81
N LEU A 91 -6.25 -1.54 -6.58
CA LEU A 91 -6.02 -0.81 -5.34
C LEU A 91 -4.58 -1.01 -4.89
N GLN A 92 -3.82 0.07 -4.82
CA GLN A 92 -2.39 0.00 -4.53
C GLN A 92 -1.99 1.03 -3.49
N TRP A 93 -1.14 0.60 -2.57
CA TRP A 93 -0.42 1.47 -1.65
C TRP A 93 1.05 1.48 -2.06
N CYS A 94 1.49 2.58 -2.66
CA CYS A 94 2.79 2.68 -3.27
C CYS A 94 3.78 3.37 -2.34
N ILE A 95 4.96 2.77 -2.23
CA ILE A 95 6.05 3.26 -1.39
C ILE A 95 7.29 3.39 -2.28
N GLY A 96 7.72 4.62 -2.50
CA GLY A 96 8.97 4.93 -3.20
C GLY A 96 10.11 5.22 -2.23
N GLU A 97 11.35 5.10 -2.71
CA GLU A 97 12.50 5.61 -1.96
C GLU A 97 12.53 7.13 -1.98
N GLY A 98 12.61 7.75 -0.80
CA GLY A 98 12.67 9.22 -0.66
C GLY A 98 11.35 9.95 -0.88
N GLU A 99 10.25 9.24 -1.13
CA GLU A 99 8.91 9.80 -1.29
C GLU A 99 7.96 9.32 -0.19
N ASP A 100 6.99 10.15 0.18
CA ASP A 100 5.94 9.76 1.11
C ASP A 100 4.98 8.76 0.44
N PRO A 101 4.52 7.70 1.13
CA PRO A 101 3.63 6.70 0.55
C PRO A 101 2.32 7.30 0.08
N TYR A 102 1.93 6.92 -1.13
CA TYR A 102 0.75 7.41 -1.81
C TYR A 102 -0.14 6.24 -2.24
N PHE A 103 -1.36 6.54 -2.67
CA PHE A 103 -2.34 5.53 -3.08
C PHE A 103 -2.58 5.61 -4.58
N LYS A 104 -2.83 4.47 -5.23
CA LYS A 104 -3.31 4.40 -6.61
C LYS A 104 -4.61 3.60 -6.67
N ILE A 105 -5.57 4.12 -7.44
CA ILE A 105 -6.80 3.42 -7.85
C ILE A 105 -6.85 3.41 -9.38
N GLY A 106 -6.48 2.27 -9.98
CA GLY A 106 -6.20 2.21 -11.41
C GLY A 106 -5.11 3.22 -11.79
N ASP A 107 -5.44 4.18 -12.65
CA ASP A 107 -4.50 5.24 -13.07
C ASP A 107 -4.58 6.51 -12.19
N CYS A 108 -5.50 6.57 -11.23
CA CYS A 108 -5.64 7.75 -10.38
C CYS A 108 -4.63 7.68 -9.24
N VAL A 109 -3.77 8.70 -9.14
CA VAL A 109 -2.80 8.87 -8.05
C VAL A 109 -3.41 9.79 -7.00
N ILE A 110 -3.45 9.30 -5.76
CA ILE A 110 -3.85 10.07 -4.59
C ILE A 110 -2.58 10.27 -3.76
N PRO A 111 -2.13 11.52 -3.55
CA PRO A 111 -0.86 11.79 -2.87
C PRO A 111 -0.86 11.27 -1.42
N ALA A 112 0.30 11.30 -0.77
CA ALA A 112 0.42 10.99 0.65
C ALA A 112 -0.43 11.91 1.53
N ALA A 113 -0.80 11.43 2.72
CA ALA A 113 -1.39 12.28 3.75
C ALA A 113 -0.32 13.20 4.35
N PRO A 114 -0.65 14.47 4.67
CA PRO A 114 0.32 15.43 5.19
C PRO A 114 0.90 15.06 6.56
N ASP A 115 0.24 14.18 7.32
CA ASP A 115 0.67 13.73 8.65
C ASP A 115 1.54 12.45 8.59
N TRP A 116 1.90 11.94 7.41
CA TRP A 116 2.69 10.70 7.28
C TRP A 116 3.98 10.73 8.10
N SER A 117 4.70 11.84 8.09
CA SER A 117 5.96 12.00 8.84
C SER A 117 5.78 11.96 10.36
N ALA A 118 4.59 12.32 10.86
CA ALA A 118 4.23 12.33 12.28
C ALA A 118 3.27 11.19 12.67
N ARG A 119 3.15 10.18 11.81
CA ARG A 119 2.21 9.06 12.01
C ARG A 119 2.55 8.27 13.26
N LEU A 120 1.51 7.73 13.89
CA LEU A 120 1.63 6.74 14.95
C LEU A 120 1.29 5.36 14.41
N PRO A 121 1.90 4.27 14.92
CA PRO A 121 1.55 2.92 14.50
C PRO A 121 0.03 2.67 14.59
N MET A 122 -0.52 2.09 13.54
CA MET A 122 -1.92 1.72 13.44
C MET A 122 -2.12 0.31 13.98
N HIS A 123 -3.20 0.09 14.73
CA HIS A 123 -3.60 -1.25 15.13
C HIS A 123 -4.45 -1.88 14.02
N VAL A 124 -3.87 -2.82 13.28
CA VAL A 124 -4.52 -3.50 12.17
C VAL A 124 -4.70 -4.98 12.56
N ASN A 125 -5.87 -5.57 12.25
CA ASN A 125 -6.07 -7.01 12.46
C ASN A 125 -5.41 -7.83 11.34
N ILE A 126 -5.28 -9.16 11.52
CA ILE A 126 -4.57 -10.03 10.56
C ILE A 126 -5.20 -10.01 9.16
N VAL A 127 -6.53 -9.96 9.05
CA VAL A 127 -7.25 -9.92 7.76
C VAL A 127 -6.91 -8.64 7.01
N ASP A 128 -7.01 -7.50 7.71
CA ASP A 128 -6.70 -6.19 7.14
C ASP A 128 -5.20 -6.07 6.81
N MET A 129 -4.31 -6.61 7.64
CA MET A 129 -2.87 -6.66 7.34
C MET A 129 -2.59 -7.45 6.06
N ALA A 130 -3.23 -8.61 5.88
CA ALA A 130 -3.09 -9.42 4.68
C ALA A 130 -3.56 -8.66 3.43
N GLN A 131 -4.71 -7.98 3.52
CA GLN A 131 -5.22 -7.17 2.41
C GLN A 131 -4.29 -6.01 2.05
N LEU A 132 -3.73 -5.33 3.05
CA LEU A 132 -2.76 -4.25 2.85
C LEU A 132 -1.46 -4.76 2.24
N LEU A 133 -0.90 -5.86 2.75
CA LEU A 133 0.31 -6.47 2.20
C LEU A 133 0.17 -6.77 0.71
N LEU A 134 -1.00 -7.28 0.30
CA LEU A 134 -1.33 -7.56 -1.09
C LEU A 134 -1.57 -6.30 -1.95
N CYS A 135 -1.74 -5.14 -1.33
CA CYS A 135 -1.86 -3.84 -2.01
C CYS A 135 -0.52 -3.08 -2.04
N ILE A 136 0.49 -3.48 -1.25
CA ILE A 136 1.76 -2.76 -1.20
C ILE A 136 2.56 -2.96 -2.49
N ARG A 137 3.04 -1.84 -3.04
CA ARG A 137 4.04 -1.81 -4.10
C ARG A 137 5.25 -1.00 -3.67
N HIS A 138 6.43 -1.57 -3.78
CA HIS A 138 7.69 -0.85 -3.60
C HIS A 138 8.31 -0.57 -4.96
N ASN A 139 8.57 0.71 -5.28
CA ASN A 139 9.06 1.12 -6.60
C ASN A 139 8.24 0.51 -7.77
N ASP A 140 6.91 0.59 -7.66
CA ASP A 140 5.92 0.00 -8.58
C ASP A 140 5.93 -1.54 -8.72
N ALA A 141 6.77 -2.28 -8.00
CA ALA A 141 6.73 -3.75 -7.94
C ALA A 141 5.87 -4.26 -6.77
N PRO A 142 5.00 -5.27 -6.93
CA PRO A 142 4.25 -5.85 -5.81
C PRO A 142 5.20 -6.50 -4.79
N LEU A 143 5.07 -6.13 -3.52
CA LEU A 143 6.04 -6.51 -2.48
C LEU A 143 6.27 -8.02 -2.40
N LEU A 144 5.19 -8.81 -2.28
CA LEU A 144 5.31 -10.26 -2.13
C LEU A 144 5.87 -10.93 -3.40
N SER A 145 5.62 -10.35 -4.57
CA SER A 145 6.23 -10.83 -5.82
C SER A 145 7.73 -10.54 -5.86
N THR A 146 8.18 -9.40 -5.32
CA THR A 146 9.60 -9.10 -5.16
C THR A 146 10.29 -10.07 -4.22
N PHE A 147 9.66 -10.41 -3.09
CA PHE A 147 10.19 -11.42 -2.17
C PHE A 147 10.29 -12.79 -2.83
N ARG A 148 9.26 -13.20 -3.58
CA ARG A 148 9.29 -14.44 -4.35
C ARG A 148 10.41 -14.44 -5.40
N GLN A 149 10.66 -13.30 -6.06
CA GLN A 149 11.76 -13.18 -7.02
C GLN A 149 13.12 -13.34 -6.33
N ILE A 150 13.31 -12.75 -5.14
CA ILE A 150 14.54 -12.91 -4.35
C ILE A 150 14.79 -14.38 -4.01
N GLU A 151 13.76 -15.10 -3.58
CA GLU A 151 13.83 -16.54 -3.32
C GLU A 151 14.22 -17.32 -4.58
N GLN A 152 13.58 -17.03 -5.72
CA GLN A 152 13.89 -17.70 -6.99
C GLN A 152 15.32 -17.43 -7.47
N ASP A 153 15.79 -16.18 -7.35
CA ASP A 153 17.14 -15.79 -7.74
C ASP A 153 18.19 -16.45 -6.84
N SER A 154 17.92 -16.54 -5.54
CA SER A 154 18.77 -17.29 -4.59
C SER A 154 18.82 -18.77 -4.95
N LEU A 155 17.66 -19.43 -5.13
CA LEU A 155 17.59 -20.82 -5.56
C LEU A 155 18.36 -21.08 -6.86
N ALA A 156 18.33 -20.15 -7.82
CA ALA A 156 19.10 -20.25 -9.06
C ALA A 156 20.63 -20.14 -8.85
N MET A 157 21.08 -19.37 -7.85
CA MET A 157 22.51 -19.30 -7.47
C MET A 157 22.99 -20.58 -6.77
N PHE A 158 22.12 -21.28 -6.06
CA PHE A 158 22.45 -22.48 -5.28
C PHE A 158 21.97 -23.81 -5.90
N ALA A 159 21.24 -23.78 -7.02
CA ALA A 159 20.88 -24.95 -7.82
C ALA A 159 22.15 -25.73 -8.24
N PRO A 160 22.12 -27.07 -8.26
CA PRO A 160 23.25 -27.87 -7.81
C PRO A 160 24.48 -27.81 -8.73
N ARG A 161 25.62 -27.50 -8.10
CA ARG A 161 26.87 -28.26 -8.30
C ARG A 161 26.98 -29.50 -7.40
N THR A 162 26.00 -29.79 -6.54
CA THR A 162 26.07 -30.92 -5.60
C THR A 162 24.72 -31.61 -5.42
N SER A 163 24.55 -32.74 -6.10
CA SER A 163 23.60 -33.79 -5.72
C SER A 163 24.13 -34.53 -4.49
N THR A 164 23.87 -34.01 -3.29
CA THR A 164 23.99 -34.79 -2.05
C THR A 164 22.82 -34.43 -1.14
N LEU A 165 21.85 -35.35 -1.08
CA LEU A 165 20.72 -35.31 -0.17
C LEU A 165 21.24 -35.26 1.28
N GLY A 166 20.82 -34.26 2.06
CA GLY A 166 21.12 -34.20 3.49
C GLY A 166 20.71 -32.91 4.18
N ASP A 167 21.34 -31.79 3.82
CA ASP A 167 21.37 -30.60 4.69
C ASP A 167 20.91 -29.28 4.01
N ALA A 168 20.28 -29.35 2.84
CA ALA A 168 20.02 -28.16 2.01
C ALA A 168 18.86 -27.25 2.49
N ASP A 169 17.99 -27.72 3.39
CA ASP A 169 16.75 -27.00 3.72
C ASP A 169 16.99 -25.79 4.65
N GLU A 170 17.86 -25.93 5.65
CA GLU A 170 18.10 -24.88 6.64
C GLU A 170 19.01 -23.77 6.08
N ASP A 171 20.05 -24.16 5.33
CA ASP A 171 21.03 -23.24 4.73
C ASP A 171 20.38 -22.38 3.63
N THR A 172 19.52 -22.96 2.79
CA THR A 172 18.80 -22.22 1.74
C THR A 172 17.77 -21.25 2.32
N THR A 173 17.02 -21.66 3.35
CA THR A 173 16.04 -20.80 4.02
C THR A 173 16.72 -19.61 4.69
N SER A 174 17.87 -19.82 5.34
CA SER A 174 18.66 -18.75 5.96
C SER A 174 19.16 -17.74 4.92
N VAL A 175 19.67 -18.20 3.77
CA VAL A 175 20.17 -17.30 2.72
C VAL A 175 19.04 -16.47 2.08
N ASN A 176 17.86 -17.06 1.89
CA ASN A 176 16.69 -16.34 1.38
C ASN A 176 16.27 -15.19 2.32
N LEU A 177 16.19 -15.48 3.63
CA LEU A 177 15.88 -14.48 4.65
C LEU A 177 16.95 -13.38 4.73
N ASP A 178 18.24 -13.73 4.58
CA ASP A 178 19.33 -12.76 4.58
C ASP A 178 19.24 -11.79 3.39
N MET A 179 18.99 -12.30 2.17
CA MET A 179 18.82 -11.47 0.98
C MET A 179 17.57 -10.58 1.06
N ALA A 180 16.45 -11.14 1.50
CA ALA A 180 15.21 -10.39 1.73
C ALA A 180 15.39 -9.33 2.82
N GLY A 181 16.11 -9.66 3.89
CA GLY A 181 16.49 -8.71 4.94
C GLY A 181 17.41 -7.60 4.43
N GLN A 182 18.35 -7.91 3.54
CA GLN A 182 19.19 -6.90 2.89
C GLN A 182 18.36 -5.95 2.03
N TYR A 183 17.41 -6.47 1.26
CA TYR A 183 16.48 -5.65 0.49
C TYR A 183 15.71 -4.66 1.40
N LEU A 184 15.12 -5.13 2.51
CA LEU A 184 14.43 -4.25 3.46
C LEU A 184 15.35 -3.20 4.10
N ARG A 185 16.61 -3.56 4.41
CA ARG A 185 17.60 -2.60 4.96
C ARG A 185 17.94 -1.49 3.96
N THR A 186 17.87 -1.77 2.65
CA THR A 186 18.05 -0.74 1.61
C THR A 186 16.80 0.11 1.39
N ALA A 187 15.66 -0.26 1.98
CA ALA A 187 14.36 0.36 1.77
C ALA A 187 13.72 0.88 3.08
N PRO A 188 14.30 1.91 3.72
CA PRO A 188 13.82 2.39 5.03
C PRO A 188 12.38 2.92 5.01
N SER A 189 11.94 3.55 3.90
CA SER A 189 10.56 4.01 3.76
C SER A 189 9.56 2.85 3.75
N LEU A 190 9.91 1.74 3.10
CA LEU A 190 9.11 0.52 3.09
C LEU A 190 9.01 -0.09 4.48
N VAL A 191 10.14 -0.25 5.18
CA VAL A 191 10.14 -0.78 6.55
C VAL A 191 9.25 0.08 7.45
N ALA A 192 9.40 1.41 7.38
CA ALA A 192 8.63 2.31 8.21
C ALA A 192 7.11 2.30 7.90
N ALA A 193 6.73 1.90 6.69
CA ALA A 193 5.32 1.67 6.31
C ALA A 193 4.79 0.31 6.78
N LEU A 194 5.60 -0.75 6.68
CA LEU A 194 5.28 -2.08 7.20
C LEU A 194 5.11 -2.05 8.73
N GLU A 195 5.98 -1.30 9.42
CA GLU A 195 5.85 -1.08 10.86
C GLU A 195 4.59 -0.31 11.22
N TYR A 196 4.22 0.67 10.40
CA TYR A 196 3.02 1.47 10.61
C TYR A 196 1.75 0.61 10.60
N ILE A 197 1.67 -0.41 9.75
CA ILE A 197 0.54 -1.36 9.72
C ILE A 197 0.68 -2.53 10.71
N GLY A 198 1.74 -2.53 11.53
CA GLY A 198 1.88 -3.47 12.65
C GLY A 198 2.71 -4.72 12.38
N LEU A 199 3.44 -4.83 11.26
CA LEU A 199 4.22 -6.05 10.95
C LEU A 199 5.41 -6.30 11.88
N HIS A 200 5.75 -5.34 12.74
CA HIS A 200 6.77 -5.53 13.79
C HIS A 200 6.23 -6.26 15.04
N GLY A 201 4.92 -6.55 15.08
CA GLY A 201 4.24 -7.11 16.24
C GLY A 201 4.18 -8.64 16.26
N ASN A 202 5.17 -9.34 15.71
CA ASN A 202 5.17 -10.80 15.77
C ASN A 202 5.39 -11.29 17.20
N ASP A 203 4.73 -12.40 17.56
CA ASP A 203 4.94 -13.02 18.86
C ASP A 203 6.21 -13.89 18.85
N THR A 204 6.71 -14.21 20.05
CA THR A 204 7.94 -14.99 20.24
C THR A 204 7.90 -16.40 19.66
N ARG A 205 6.71 -16.91 19.30
CA ARG A 205 6.53 -18.25 18.72
C ARG A 205 6.31 -18.21 17.21
N ASN A 206 6.31 -17.02 16.61
CA ASN A 206 5.98 -16.79 15.20
C ASN A 206 4.56 -17.23 14.82
N ASP A 207 3.64 -17.33 15.80
CA ASP A 207 2.26 -17.75 15.55
C ASP A 207 1.51 -16.69 14.72
N THR A 208 1.77 -15.41 14.97
CA THR A 208 1.13 -14.29 14.27
C THR A 208 1.60 -14.20 12.82
N SER A 209 2.90 -14.36 12.55
CA SER A 209 3.44 -14.41 11.18
C SER A 209 2.92 -15.61 10.39
N LEU A 210 2.78 -16.77 11.03
CA LEU A 210 2.18 -17.95 10.41
C LEU A 210 0.71 -17.70 10.04
N ARG A 211 -0.08 -17.15 10.97
CA ARG A 211 -1.49 -16.80 10.72
C ARG A 211 -1.65 -15.77 9.61
N LEU A 212 -0.75 -14.78 9.56
CA LEU A 212 -0.72 -13.80 8.49
C LEU A 212 -0.43 -14.46 7.14
N GLY A 213 0.56 -15.35 7.07
CA GLY A 213 0.86 -16.11 5.86
C GLY A 213 -0.33 -16.94 5.36
N LEU A 214 -1.00 -17.67 6.25
CA LEU A 214 -2.21 -18.42 5.91
C LEU A 214 -3.32 -17.50 5.37
N GLN A 215 -3.54 -16.34 6.00
CA GLN A 215 -4.54 -15.37 5.56
C GLN A 215 -4.21 -14.76 4.20
N VAL A 216 -2.93 -14.46 3.94
CA VAL A 216 -2.48 -13.96 2.64
C VAL A 216 -2.67 -14.99 1.54
N ALA A 217 -2.35 -16.26 1.79
CA ALA A 217 -2.58 -17.34 0.83
C ALA A 217 -4.08 -17.47 0.49
N GLU A 218 -4.97 -17.36 1.47
CA GLU A 218 -6.42 -17.36 1.26
C GLU A 218 -6.89 -16.16 0.43
N GLU A 219 -6.45 -14.95 0.78
CA GLU A 219 -6.82 -13.72 0.07
C GLU A 219 -6.24 -13.67 -1.34
N TRP A 220 -5.05 -14.25 -1.57
CA TRP A 220 -4.45 -14.38 -2.89
C TRP A 220 -5.26 -15.32 -3.78
N ARG A 221 -5.65 -16.49 -3.25
CA ARG A 221 -6.52 -17.44 -3.94
C ARG A 221 -7.87 -16.83 -4.31
N ALA A 222 -8.45 -16.03 -3.41
CA ALA A 222 -9.71 -15.35 -3.69
C ALA A 222 -9.60 -14.38 -4.88
N ARG A 223 -8.44 -13.75 -5.09
CA ARG A 223 -8.16 -12.86 -6.24
C ARG A 223 -7.91 -13.63 -7.54
N HIS A 224 -7.39 -14.86 -7.45
CA HIS A 224 -7.00 -15.70 -8.58
C HIS A 224 -7.62 -17.10 -8.44
N PRO A 225 -8.95 -17.22 -8.58
CA PRO A 225 -9.62 -18.51 -8.43
C PRO A 225 -9.09 -19.52 -9.45
N HIS A 226 -8.74 -20.72 -8.98
CA HIS A 226 -8.30 -21.82 -9.84
C HIS A 226 -9.46 -22.36 -10.67
N ASP A 227 -9.23 -22.56 -11.97
CA ASP A 227 -10.22 -23.13 -12.87
C ASP A 227 -10.34 -24.67 -12.74
N ALA A 228 -9.36 -25.34 -12.11
CA ALA A 228 -9.35 -26.81 -11.93
C ALA A 228 -8.52 -27.30 -10.72
N PRO A 229 -8.85 -28.46 -10.12
CA PRO A 229 -8.02 -29.11 -9.11
C PRO A 229 -6.70 -29.61 -9.72
N GLY A 230 -5.57 -29.23 -9.10
CA GLY A 230 -4.21 -29.50 -9.61
C GLY A 230 -3.59 -28.35 -10.41
N ASP A 231 -4.17 -27.16 -10.34
CA ASP A 231 -3.60 -25.94 -10.93
C ASP A 231 -2.21 -25.64 -10.32
N PRO A 232 -1.15 -25.47 -11.12
CA PRO A 232 0.17 -25.02 -10.63
C PRO A 232 0.14 -23.68 -9.87
N ASN A 233 -0.95 -22.93 -9.95
CA ASN A 233 -1.15 -21.74 -9.13
C ASN A 233 -1.37 -22.04 -7.64
N ALA A 234 -1.75 -23.26 -7.24
CA ALA A 234 -1.90 -23.62 -5.83
C ALA A 234 -0.57 -23.49 -5.06
N ASP A 235 0.55 -23.82 -5.71
CA ASP A 235 1.90 -23.60 -5.16
C ASP A 235 2.23 -22.11 -5.04
N THR A 236 1.66 -21.28 -5.92
CA THR A 236 1.80 -19.82 -5.86
C THR A 236 1.06 -19.23 -4.66
N ASP A 237 -0.14 -19.72 -4.32
CA ASP A 237 -0.87 -19.26 -3.13
C ASP A 237 -0.04 -19.47 -1.86
N VAL A 238 0.50 -20.69 -1.71
CA VAL A 238 1.30 -21.10 -0.56
C VAL A 238 2.59 -20.28 -0.50
N ALA A 239 3.26 -20.08 -1.64
CA ALA A 239 4.44 -19.22 -1.72
C ALA A 239 4.13 -17.79 -1.28
N MET A 240 3.02 -17.18 -1.71
CA MET A 240 2.64 -15.83 -1.26
C MET A 240 2.41 -15.76 0.25
N GLY A 241 1.86 -16.82 0.84
CA GLY A 241 1.73 -16.96 2.29
C GLY A 241 3.09 -16.99 3.00
N TYR A 242 4.05 -17.78 2.50
CA TYR A 242 5.40 -17.80 3.06
C TYR A 242 6.10 -16.44 2.92
N MET A 243 5.99 -15.78 1.77
CA MET A 243 6.58 -14.45 1.60
C MET A 243 6.02 -13.43 2.61
N ALA A 244 4.72 -13.48 2.90
CA ALA A 244 4.12 -12.60 3.92
C ALA A 244 4.58 -12.93 5.34
N GLN A 245 4.76 -14.21 5.66
CA GLN A 245 5.34 -14.65 6.93
C GLN A 245 6.78 -14.11 7.08
N ASP A 246 7.61 -14.27 6.05
CA ASP A 246 9.01 -13.83 6.04
C ASP A 246 9.13 -12.32 6.21
N VAL A 247 8.28 -11.54 5.51
CA VAL A 247 8.23 -10.08 5.68
C VAL A 247 7.97 -9.72 7.15
N MET A 248 6.99 -10.37 7.81
CA MET A 248 6.67 -10.06 9.20
C MET A 248 7.80 -10.43 10.18
N ILE A 249 8.46 -11.57 9.96
CA ILE A 249 9.62 -12.00 10.75
C ILE A 249 10.73 -10.95 10.63
N LEU A 250 11.12 -10.63 9.40
CA LEU A 250 12.22 -9.69 9.14
C LEU A 250 11.92 -8.28 9.68
N VAL A 251 10.71 -7.78 9.52
CA VAL A 251 10.32 -6.46 10.05
C VAL A 251 10.34 -6.46 11.58
N THR A 252 9.92 -7.56 12.21
CA THR A 252 9.98 -7.72 13.68
C THR A 252 11.43 -7.73 14.18
N ASP A 253 12.31 -8.50 13.53
CA ASP A 253 13.72 -8.55 13.89
C ASP A 253 14.38 -7.17 13.74
N MET A 254 14.16 -6.50 12.62
CA MET A 254 14.68 -5.14 12.38
C MET A 254 14.16 -4.11 13.38
N PHE A 255 12.92 -4.24 13.85
CA PHE A 255 12.37 -3.39 14.90
C PHE A 255 13.08 -3.60 16.24
N HIS A 256 13.28 -4.87 16.63
CA HIS A 256 13.97 -5.22 17.88
C HIS A 256 15.45 -4.84 17.87
N GLU A 257 16.16 -5.12 16.78
CA GLU A 257 17.56 -4.69 16.59
C GLU A 257 17.72 -3.18 16.78
N ARG A 258 16.86 -2.37 16.16
CA ARG A 258 16.88 -0.91 16.29
C ARG A 258 16.54 -0.46 17.71
N ARG A 259 15.58 -1.11 18.36
CA ARG A 259 15.20 -0.80 19.75
C ARG A 259 16.35 -1.09 20.72
N GLU A 260 17.03 -2.22 20.55
CA GLU A 260 18.20 -2.57 21.35
C GLU A 260 19.37 -1.61 21.13
N ALA A 261 19.65 -1.26 19.86
CA ALA A 261 20.69 -0.29 19.53
C ALA A 261 20.44 1.08 20.21
N ASN A 262 19.20 1.56 20.18
CA ASN A 262 18.80 2.81 20.84
C ASN A 262 18.92 2.74 22.38
N GLN A 263 18.63 1.59 22.98
CA GLN A 263 18.82 1.38 24.43
C GLN A 263 20.30 1.37 24.83
N ARG A 264 21.17 0.73 24.03
CA ARG A 264 22.62 0.72 24.26
C ARG A 264 23.24 2.12 24.14
N GLN A 265 22.76 2.94 23.19
CA GLN A 265 23.23 4.33 23.01
C GLN A 265 22.76 5.28 24.14
N SER A 266 21.53 5.11 24.63
CA SER A 266 21.02 5.91 25.75
C SER A 266 21.65 5.52 27.10
N GLY A 267 21.95 4.24 27.31
CA GLY A 267 22.67 3.75 28.50
C GLY A 267 24.14 4.21 28.59
N THR A 268 24.80 4.45 27.45
CA THR A 268 26.19 4.93 27.41
C THR A 268 26.31 6.47 27.53
N SER A 269 25.26 7.22 27.20
CA SER A 269 25.23 8.69 27.35
C SER A 269 24.97 9.17 28.79
N GLY A 270 24.40 8.32 29.65
CA GLY A 270 24.13 8.61 31.06
C GLY A 270 25.28 8.35 32.04
N MET A 271 26.47 7.97 31.54
CA MET A 271 27.66 7.64 32.34
C MET A 271 28.83 8.63 32.17
N ARG A 272 28.58 9.82 31.63
CA ARG A 272 29.57 10.91 31.52
C ARG A 272 29.24 12.09 32.43
#